data_AF-B0DD53-F1
#
_entry.id   AF-B0DD53-F1
#
_cell.length_a   1.000
_cell.length_b   1.000
_cell.length_c   1.000
_cell.angle_alpha   90.00
_cell.angle_beta   90.00
_cell.angle_gamma   90.00
#
_symmetry.space_group_name_H-M   'P 1'
#
loop_
_entity.id
_entity.type
_entity.pdbx_description
1 polymer ?
#
loop_
_entity_poly.entity_id
_entity_poly.type
_entity_poly.pdbx_seq_one_letter_code
_entity_poly.pdbx_strand_id
1 'polypeptide(L)'
;MSQDSYEIVMRSTGSVDVAGEHEASQREMPDAKRDMVEPEHQQLWLPSALPSTQRTHNCNKILVDIETKLREAQCYDILEKIRNNPNTRAKETLDRLEDKTKALAVKYRSARKALLALLGPGDWERSLRKLTNGDLTTPDGMEISIDDPADPIRPNGREHSKKQRTADKLGLGQGKKAVSWIWTTPDAIGDGTDAVLHEAVRIEWAKARARHLRWTEEVQLLKEEMRRVRKTLEWKVDWWNQRQEGWPGLDEPTREGVRAYASRQAHIQRSLHERFTRLWENPLVPLASKEESNEGPGSCVDPLLEALVEEDEE
;
A
#
# COMPACT_ATOMS: atom_id res chain seq x y z
N MET A 1 -57.75 -29.51 -2.40
CA MET A 1 -58.02 -28.09 -2.04
C MET A 1 -57.01 -27.69 -0.98
N SER A 2 -56.61 -26.41 -0.97
CA SER A 2 -55.48 -25.80 -0.22
C SER A 2 -54.11 -26.17 -0.80
N GLN A 3 -53.37 -25.33 -1.53
CA GLN A 3 -52.88 -23.97 -1.26
C GLN A 3 -52.28 -23.84 0.14
N ASP A 4 -50.94 -23.83 0.21
CA ASP A 4 -50.17 -23.11 1.23
C ASP A 4 -48.93 -22.51 0.57
N SER A 5 -48.88 -21.19 0.65
CA SER A 5 -47.87 -20.28 0.12
C SER A 5 -46.80 -20.07 1.19
N TYR A 6 -45.54 -20.34 0.88
CA TYR A 6 -44.41 -19.99 1.76
C TYR A 6 -43.97 -18.55 1.50
N GLU A 7 -44.37 -17.64 2.39
CA GLU A 7 -43.90 -16.26 2.45
C GLU A 7 -42.66 -16.19 3.36
N ILE A 8 -41.49 -15.92 2.76
CA ILE A 8 -40.24 -15.71 3.49
C ILE A 8 -40.20 -14.24 3.93
N VAL A 9 -40.59 -14.00 5.18
CA VAL A 9 -40.43 -12.70 5.85
C VAL A 9 -38.95 -12.52 6.22
N MET A 10 -38.23 -11.73 5.43
CA MET A 10 -36.91 -11.20 5.78
C MET A 10 -37.06 -10.29 7.01
N ARG A 11 -36.58 -10.74 8.16
CA ARG A 11 -36.44 -9.90 9.36
C ARG A 11 -35.39 -8.82 9.09
N SER A 12 -35.88 -7.60 8.94
CA SER A 12 -35.12 -6.37 9.09
C SER A 12 -34.40 -6.40 10.44
N THR A 13 -33.08 -6.53 10.43
CA THR A 13 -32.25 -6.27 11.60
C THR A 13 -32.22 -4.75 11.81
N GLY A 14 -33.22 -4.25 12.52
CA GLY A 14 -33.15 -2.94 13.15
C GLY A 14 -31.90 -2.90 14.02
N SER A 15 -31.05 -1.91 13.76
CA SER A 15 -30.01 -1.48 14.70
C SER A 15 -30.74 -1.04 15.96
N VAL A 16 -30.86 -1.94 16.94
CA VAL A 16 -31.38 -1.64 18.26
C VAL A 16 -30.50 -0.53 18.85
N ASP A 17 -31.12 0.55 19.31
CA ASP A 17 -30.51 1.73 19.94
C ASP A 17 -29.89 1.39 21.31
N VAL A 18 -28.97 0.42 21.34
CA VAL A 18 -28.26 -0.02 22.56
C VAL A 18 -27.45 1.13 23.18
N ALA A 19 -26.97 2.06 22.36
CA ALA A 19 -26.26 3.26 22.83
C ALA A 19 -27.20 4.28 23.51
N GLY A 20 -28.43 4.45 23.02
CA GLY A 20 -29.40 5.38 23.58
C GLY A 20 -29.96 4.93 24.93
N GLU A 21 -30.15 3.62 25.12
CA GLU A 21 -30.61 3.03 26.38
C GLU A 21 -29.55 3.09 27.48
N HIS A 22 -28.27 2.94 27.12
CA HIS A 22 -27.13 3.05 28.04
C HIS A 22 -26.89 4.51 28.47
N GLU A 23 -27.02 5.47 27.53
CA GLU A 23 -26.87 6.90 27.81
C GLU A 23 -28.02 7.45 28.67
N ALA A 24 -29.25 6.95 28.47
CA ALA A 24 -30.41 7.26 29.31
C ALA A 24 -30.24 6.74 30.75
N SER A 25 -29.73 5.51 30.91
CA SER A 25 -29.47 4.89 32.22
C SER A 25 -28.35 5.61 32.99
N GLN A 26 -27.33 6.12 32.30
CA GLN A 26 -26.27 6.92 32.92
C GLN A 26 -26.72 8.34 33.29
N ARG A 27 -27.69 8.93 32.58
CA ARG A 27 -28.26 10.24 32.95
C ARG A 27 -29.01 10.20 34.29
N GLU A 28 -29.65 9.08 34.63
CA GLU A 28 -30.37 8.88 35.90
C GLU A 28 -29.45 8.58 37.10
N MET A 29 -28.19 8.19 36.86
CA MET A 29 -27.20 7.99 37.92
C MET A 29 -26.63 9.33 38.44
N PRO A 30 -26.36 9.47 39.75
CA PRO A 30 -25.69 10.65 40.30
C PRO A 30 -24.31 10.82 39.62
N ASP A 31 -23.91 12.05 39.33
CA ASP A 31 -22.76 12.39 38.46
C ASP A 31 -21.46 11.67 38.83
N ALA A 32 -21.27 11.39 40.13
CA ALA A 32 -20.12 10.66 40.67
C ALA A 32 -20.09 9.14 40.35
N LYS A 33 -21.14 8.58 39.74
CA LYS A 33 -21.27 7.15 39.39
C LYS A 33 -21.37 6.89 37.89
N ARG A 34 -21.26 7.93 37.05
CA ARG A 34 -21.24 7.77 35.60
C ARG A 34 -19.88 7.20 35.20
N ASP A 35 -19.86 6.16 34.38
CA ASP A 35 -18.59 5.71 33.81
C ASP A 35 -18.05 6.85 32.94
N MET A 36 -16.90 7.40 33.32
CA MET A 36 -16.22 8.39 32.49
C MET A 36 -15.70 7.66 31.26
N VAL A 37 -16.43 7.75 30.15
CA VAL A 37 -15.94 7.31 28.86
C VAL A 37 -14.68 8.13 28.55
N GLU A 38 -13.59 7.46 28.23
CA GLU A 38 -12.36 8.12 27.83
C GLU A 38 -12.68 9.08 26.66
N PRO A 39 -12.11 10.30 26.64
CA PRO A 39 -12.48 11.33 25.67
C PRO A 39 -12.32 10.87 24.20
N GLU A 40 -11.40 9.94 23.94
CA GLU A 40 -11.19 9.26 22.64
C GLU A 40 -12.33 8.33 22.21
N HIS A 41 -13.13 7.85 23.15
CA HIS A 41 -14.27 6.95 22.92
C HIS A 41 -15.62 7.67 22.94
N GLN A 42 -15.62 8.97 23.25
CA GLN A 42 -16.83 9.78 23.18
C GLN A 42 -17.27 9.96 21.73
N GLN A 43 -18.50 9.53 21.41
CA GLN A 43 -19.05 9.68 20.07
C GLN A 43 -19.25 11.15 19.72
N LEU A 44 -18.51 11.61 18.71
CA LEU A 44 -18.67 12.94 18.13
C LEU A 44 -19.80 12.93 17.10
N TRP A 45 -20.91 13.59 17.43
CA TRP A 45 -22.06 13.71 16.55
C TRP A 45 -21.81 14.76 15.48
N LEU A 46 -21.72 14.32 14.23
CA LEU A 46 -21.67 15.19 13.06
C LEU A 46 -23.09 15.44 12.52
N PRO A 47 -23.34 16.57 11.82
CA PRO A 47 -24.64 16.85 11.21
C PRO A 47 -25.21 15.67 10.41
N SER A 48 -24.38 14.92 9.67
CA SER A 48 -24.80 13.76 8.88
C SER A 48 -25.28 12.56 9.71
N ALA A 49 -24.87 12.47 10.97
CA ALA A 49 -25.30 11.41 11.90
C ALA A 49 -26.68 11.70 12.52
N LEU A 50 -27.18 12.94 12.39
CA LEU A 50 -28.48 13.35 12.93
C LEU A 50 -29.61 13.16 11.89
N PRO A 51 -30.82 12.78 12.33
CA PRO A 51 -32.02 12.79 11.50
C PRO A 51 -32.26 14.17 10.88
N SER A 52 -32.86 14.20 9.68
CA SER A 52 -33.11 15.44 8.94
C SER A 52 -33.88 16.48 9.74
N THR A 53 -34.89 16.05 10.51
CA THR A 53 -35.71 16.91 11.38
C THR A 53 -34.87 17.61 12.44
N GLN A 54 -34.00 16.88 13.14
CA GLN A 54 -33.13 17.44 14.18
C GLN A 54 -32.04 18.33 13.58
N ARG A 55 -31.52 17.98 12.41
CA ARG A 55 -30.51 18.78 11.73
C ARG A 55 -31.02 20.16 11.34
N THR A 56 -32.24 20.25 10.82
CA THR A 56 -32.83 21.54 10.42
C THR A 56 -33.08 22.48 11.61
N HIS A 57 -33.42 21.93 12.78
CA HIS A 57 -33.74 22.72 13.97
C HIS A 57 -32.51 23.06 14.83
N ASN A 58 -31.54 22.14 14.93
CA ASN A 58 -30.46 22.24 15.90
C ASN A 58 -29.09 22.53 15.27
N CYS A 59 -28.87 22.25 13.99
CA CYS A 59 -27.57 22.48 13.35
C CYS A 59 -27.52 23.85 12.66
N ASN A 60 -26.42 24.56 12.89
CA ASN A 60 -26.08 25.74 12.10
C ASN A 60 -25.81 25.33 10.64
N LYS A 61 -26.38 26.06 9.68
CA LYS A 61 -26.17 25.86 8.23
C LYS A 61 -24.68 25.83 7.86
N ILE A 62 -23.86 26.68 8.48
CA ILE A 62 -22.42 26.73 8.24
C ILE A 62 -21.75 25.38 8.54
N LEU A 63 -22.16 24.70 9.62
CA LEU A 63 -21.60 23.42 10.01
C LEU A 63 -21.98 22.31 9.02
N VAL A 64 -23.21 22.35 8.51
CA VAL A 64 -23.69 21.45 7.45
C VAL A 64 -22.88 21.65 6.17
N ASP A 65 -22.63 22.91 5.78
CA ASP A 65 -21.84 23.22 4.58
C ASP A 65 -20.39 22.77 4.70
N ILE A 66 -19.77 22.98 5.87
CA ILE A 66 -18.40 22.51 6.16
C ILE A 66 -18.34 20.99 6.07
N GLU A 67 -19.26 20.26 6.72
CA GLU A 67 -19.26 18.81 6.65
C GLU A 67 -19.49 18.33 5.20
N THR A 68 -20.39 18.98 4.46
CA THR A 68 -20.66 18.61 3.07
C THR A 68 -19.38 18.70 2.22
N LYS A 69 -18.65 19.81 2.31
CA LYS A 69 -17.37 19.99 1.62
C LYS A 69 -16.32 18.98 2.07
N LEU A 70 -16.26 18.69 3.36
CA LEU A 70 -15.35 17.68 3.91
C LEU A 70 -15.64 16.29 3.34
N ARG A 71 -16.92 15.86 3.32
CA ARG A 71 -17.31 14.55 2.79
C ARG A 71 -17.06 14.45 1.30
N GLU A 72 -17.29 15.52 0.55
CA GLU A 72 -17.02 15.58 -0.88
C GLU A 72 -15.53 15.41 -1.17
N ALA A 73 -14.68 16.20 -0.49
CA ALA A 73 -13.23 16.09 -0.60
C ALA A 73 -12.73 14.69 -0.20
N GLN A 74 -13.24 14.13 0.90
CA GLN A 74 -12.92 12.76 1.31
C GLN A 74 -13.24 11.74 0.21
N CYS A 75 -14.39 11.86 -0.46
CA CYS A 75 -14.76 10.96 -1.53
C CYS A 75 -13.77 11.04 -2.71
N TYR A 76 -13.40 12.24 -3.15
CA TYR A 76 -12.44 12.42 -4.24
C TYR A 76 -11.03 11.93 -3.86
N ASP A 77 -10.52 12.29 -2.68
CA ASP A 77 -9.22 11.85 -2.17
C ASP A 77 -9.15 10.32 -2.07
N ILE A 78 -10.24 9.68 -1.62
CA ILE A 78 -10.30 8.22 -1.50
C ILE A 78 -10.29 7.57 -2.89
N LEU A 79 -11.05 8.10 -3.85
CA LEU A 79 -11.05 7.60 -5.23
C LEU A 79 -9.66 7.76 -5.88
N GLU A 80 -8.99 8.89 -5.65
CA GLU A 80 -7.62 9.10 -6.13
C GLU A 80 -6.65 8.10 -5.49
N LYS A 81 -6.77 7.82 -4.20
CA LYS A 81 -5.95 6.80 -3.52
C LYS A 81 -6.19 5.39 -4.07
N ILE A 82 -7.43 5.04 -4.40
CA ILE A 82 -7.75 3.75 -5.05
C ILE A 82 -7.11 3.70 -6.44
N ARG A 83 -7.17 4.79 -7.22
CA ARG A 83 -6.59 4.87 -8.57
C ARG A 83 -5.06 4.80 -8.59
N ASN A 84 -4.42 5.45 -7.62
CA ASN A 84 -2.97 5.53 -7.51
C ASN A 84 -2.35 4.35 -6.75
N ASN A 85 -3.14 3.32 -6.41
CA ASN A 85 -2.63 2.15 -5.70
C ASN A 85 -1.62 1.41 -6.61
N PRO A 86 -0.35 1.24 -6.19
CA PRO A 86 0.67 0.66 -7.06
C PRO A 86 0.37 -0.80 -7.37
N ASN A 87 0.36 -1.18 -8.65
CA ASN A 87 0.29 -2.58 -9.10
C ASN A 87 1.67 -3.24 -8.95
N THR A 88 2.12 -3.53 -7.72
CA THR A 88 3.39 -4.26 -7.49
C THR A 88 3.19 -5.77 -7.59
N ARG A 89 4.10 -6.46 -8.29
CA ARG A 89 4.01 -7.89 -8.65
C ARG A 89 4.35 -8.90 -7.54
N ALA A 90 4.63 -8.47 -6.31
CA ALA A 90 4.96 -9.39 -5.20
C ALA A 90 3.69 -9.80 -4.44
N LYS A 91 3.43 -11.12 -4.30
CA LYS A 91 2.20 -11.65 -3.66
C LYS A 91 1.91 -11.05 -2.28
N GLU A 92 2.90 -11.01 -1.38
CA GLU A 92 2.74 -10.41 -0.04
C GLU A 92 2.44 -8.89 -0.09
N THR A 93 2.91 -8.20 -1.13
CA THR A 93 2.54 -6.79 -1.33
C THR A 93 1.11 -6.67 -1.86
N LEU A 94 0.63 -7.62 -2.67
CA LEU A 94 -0.72 -7.61 -3.22
C LEU A 94 -1.79 -7.76 -2.13
N ASP A 95 -1.60 -8.65 -1.16
CA ASP A 95 -2.57 -8.84 -0.05
C ASP A 95 -2.78 -7.54 0.73
N ARG A 96 -1.66 -6.88 1.08
CA ARG A 96 -1.68 -5.59 1.77
C ARG A 96 -2.35 -4.49 0.92
N LEU A 97 -2.18 -4.53 -0.40
CA LEU A 97 -2.79 -3.57 -1.31
C LEU A 97 -4.29 -3.83 -1.49
N GLU A 98 -4.71 -5.09 -1.48
CA GLU A 98 -6.12 -5.48 -1.52
C GLU A 98 -6.83 -5.03 -0.23
N ASP A 99 -6.25 -5.31 0.93
CA ASP A 99 -6.79 -4.89 2.22
C ASP A 99 -6.88 -3.37 2.34
N LYS A 100 -5.85 -2.64 1.88
CA LYS A 100 -5.88 -1.19 1.76
C LYS A 100 -7.02 -0.72 0.85
N THR A 101 -7.21 -1.36 -0.30
CA THR A 101 -8.29 -1.01 -1.25
C THR A 101 -9.66 -1.24 -0.62
N LYS A 102 -9.87 -2.38 0.05
CA LYS A 102 -11.11 -2.69 0.77
C LYS A 102 -11.38 -1.67 1.88
N ALA A 103 -10.36 -1.33 2.69
CA ALA A 103 -10.48 -0.32 3.74
C ALA A 103 -10.82 1.07 3.19
N LEU A 104 -10.21 1.47 2.07
CA LEU A 104 -10.55 2.70 1.36
C LEU A 104 -11.99 2.67 0.83
N ALA A 105 -12.44 1.55 0.27
CA ALA A 105 -13.82 1.38 -0.20
C ALA A 105 -14.84 1.54 0.94
N VAL A 106 -14.55 1.03 2.14
CA VAL A 106 -15.39 1.24 3.33
C VAL A 106 -15.46 2.72 3.69
N LYS A 107 -14.33 3.42 3.71
CA LYS A 107 -14.28 4.87 3.97
C LYS A 107 -15.04 5.68 2.92
N TYR A 108 -14.94 5.30 1.65
CA TYR A 108 -15.70 5.94 0.57
C TYR A 108 -17.20 5.78 0.80
N ARG A 109 -17.64 4.55 1.10
CA ARG A 109 -19.06 4.25 1.33
C ARG A 109 -19.60 5.01 2.54
N SER A 110 -18.83 5.13 3.62
CA SER A 110 -19.25 5.90 4.81
C SER A 110 -19.33 7.40 4.52
N ALA A 111 -18.33 7.98 3.84
CA ALA A 111 -18.35 9.38 3.44
C ALA A 111 -19.49 9.70 2.48
N ARG A 112 -19.73 8.84 1.47
CA ARG A 112 -20.85 8.99 0.53
C ARG A 112 -22.20 8.86 1.22
N LYS A 113 -22.35 7.95 2.20
CA LYS A 113 -23.58 7.82 3.00
C LYS A 113 -23.87 9.11 3.78
N ALA A 114 -22.84 9.71 4.38
CA ALA A 114 -22.96 11.00 5.06
C ALA A 114 -23.36 12.13 4.10
N LEU A 115 -22.75 12.17 2.91
CA LEU A 115 -23.05 13.16 1.88
C LEU A 115 -24.49 13.03 1.35
N LEU A 116 -24.96 11.81 1.13
CA LEU A 116 -26.35 11.51 0.79
C LEU A 116 -27.32 11.94 1.91
N ALA A 117 -26.94 11.76 3.18
CA ALA A 117 -27.76 12.21 4.30
C ALA A 117 -27.88 13.75 4.33
N LEU A 118 -26.83 14.49 3.95
CA LEU A 118 -26.79 15.96 3.98
C LEU A 118 -27.48 16.62 2.79
N LEU A 119 -27.13 16.21 1.57
CA LEU A 119 -27.61 16.84 0.33
C LEU A 119 -28.85 16.16 -0.26
N GLY A 120 -29.13 14.91 0.13
CA GLY A 120 -30.12 14.08 -0.55
C GLY A 120 -29.66 13.66 -1.96
N PRO A 121 -30.54 12.98 -2.71
CA PRO A 121 -30.25 12.57 -4.08
C PRO A 121 -30.14 13.80 -5.00
N GLY A 122 -29.13 13.84 -5.86
CA GLY A 122 -28.88 14.96 -6.77
C GLY A 122 -27.83 14.69 -7.84
N ASP A 123 -27.50 15.72 -8.62
CA ASP A 123 -26.56 15.59 -9.76
C ASP A 123 -25.14 15.19 -9.35
N TRP A 124 -24.76 15.45 -8.09
CA TRP A 124 -23.47 15.02 -7.52
C TRP A 124 -23.31 13.48 -7.53
N GLU A 125 -24.40 12.71 -7.59
CA GLU A 125 -24.32 11.24 -7.69
C GLU A 125 -23.75 10.75 -9.03
N ARG A 126 -23.76 11.61 -10.07
CA ARG A 126 -23.18 11.29 -11.38
C ARG A 126 -21.66 11.16 -11.32
N SER A 127 -21.01 12.02 -10.52
CA SER A 127 -19.57 12.01 -10.27
C SER A 127 -19.18 11.08 -9.13
N LEU A 128 -19.94 11.09 -8.02
CA LEU A 128 -19.70 10.22 -6.86
C LEU A 128 -20.74 9.08 -6.81
N ARG A 129 -20.51 8.06 -7.64
CA ARG A 129 -21.43 6.92 -7.78
C ARG A 129 -21.31 5.93 -6.60
N LYS A 130 -22.33 5.09 -6.44
CA LYS A 130 -22.29 4.01 -5.44
C LYS A 130 -21.17 3.03 -5.80
N LEU A 131 -20.22 2.82 -4.88
CA LEU A 131 -19.09 1.93 -5.06
C LEU A 131 -19.44 0.49 -4.65
N THR A 132 -19.51 -0.41 -5.62
CA THR A 132 -19.70 -1.86 -5.40
C THR A 132 -18.35 -2.58 -5.27
N ASN A 133 -18.32 -3.83 -4.79
CA ASN A 133 -17.07 -4.60 -4.76
C ASN A 133 -16.57 -4.90 -6.19
N GLY A 134 -17.47 -5.12 -7.14
CA GLY A 134 -17.11 -5.34 -8.55
C GLY A 134 -16.54 -4.12 -9.25
N ASP A 135 -16.61 -2.94 -8.63
CA ASP A 135 -15.93 -1.73 -9.12
C ASP A 135 -14.46 -1.67 -8.68
N LEU A 136 -14.04 -2.50 -7.72
CA LEU A 136 -12.65 -2.57 -7.25
C LEU A 136 -11.80 -3.40 -8.23
N THR A 137 -11.69 -2.88 -9.44
CA THR A 137 -10.87 -3.47 -10.50
C THR A 137 -9.59 -2.68 -10.69
N THR A 138 -8.59 -3.32 -11.26
CA THR A 138 -7.47 -2.66 -11.93
C THR A 138 -7.95 -1.89 -13.18
N PRO A 139 -7.11 -0.99 -13.75
CA PRO A 139 -7.44 -0.27 -14.98
C PRO A 139 -7.82 -1.19 -16.15
N ASP A 140 -7.24 -2.40 -16.21
CA ASP A 140 -7.51 -3.41 -17.24
C ASP A 140 -8.84 -4.17 -17.01
N GLY A 141 -9.62 -3.79 -16.00
CA GLY A 141 -10.88 -4.44 -15.63
C GLY A 141 -10.70 -5.82 -15.00
N MET A 142 -9.51 -6.14 -14.47
CA MET A 142 -9.34 -7.32 -13.61
C MET A 142 -9.73 -6.97 -12.19
N GLU A 143 -10.58 -7.78 -11.56
CA GLU A 143 -10.83 -7.69 -10.12
C GLU A 143 -9.48 -7.74 -9.40
N ILE A 144 -9.29 -6.85 -8.42
CA ILE A 144 -8.13 -6.90 -7.54
C ILE A 144 -8.36 -8.10 -6.60
N SER A 145 -8.07 -9.29 -7.11
CA SER A 145 -8.11 -10.55 -6.37
C SER A 145 -6.75 -11.21 -6.40
N ILE A 146 -6.33 -11.70 -5.23
CA ILE A 146 -5.14 -12.53 -5.02
C ILE A 146 -5.33 -13.95 -5.57
N ASP A 147 -6.56 -14.36 -5.88
CA ASP A 147 -6.84 -15.72 -6.34
C ASP A 147 -5.96 -16.06 -7.55
N ASP A 148 -5.06 -17.03 -7.37
CA ASP A 148 -4.24 -17.53 -8.46
C ASP A 148 -5.19 -18.12 -9.51
N PRO A 149 -5.19 -17.68 -10.77
CA PRO A 149 -6.03 -18.29 -11.80
C PRO A 149 -5.74 -19.80 -11.96
N ALA A 150 -4.59 -20.27 -11.46
CA ALA A 150 -4.22 -21.67 -11.40
C ALA A 150 -4.75 -22.42 -10.17
N ASP A 151 -5.18 -21.72 -9.11
CA ASP A 151 -5.67 -22.35 -7.88
C ASP A 151 -6.95 -23.12 -8.16
N PRO A 152 -7.01 -24.41 -7.76
CA PRO A 152 -8.14 -25.25 -8.10
C PRO A 152 -9.40 -24.86 -7.33
N ILE A 153 -9.30 -24.15 -6.19
CA ILE A 153 -10.36 -23.97 -5.19
C ILE A 153 -10.72 -22.49 -5.08
N ARG A 154 -12.01 -22.17 -5.27
CA ARG A 154 -12.56 -20.82 -5.03
C ARG A 154 -12.64 -20.49 -3.54
N PRO A 155 -12.76 -19.20 -3.17
CA PRO A 155 -13.04 -18.77 -1.79
C PRO A 155 -14.30 -19.39 -1.15
N ASN A 156 -15.23 -19.91 -1.97
CA ASN A 156 -16.43 -20.63 -1.52
C ASN A 156 -16.25 -22.16 -1.40
N GLY A 157 -15.01 -22.65 -1.50
CA GLY A 157 -14.65 -24.07 -1.40
C GLY A 157 -14.97 -24.92 -2.64
N ARG A 158 -15.44 -24.31 -3.74
CA ARG A 158 -15.80 -25.05 -4.97
C ARG A 158 -14.66 -25.02 -5.98
N GLU A 159 -14.44 -26.15 -6.66
CA GLU A 159 -13.41 -26.23 -7.69
C GLU A 159 -13.76 -25.44 -8.95
N HIS A 160 -12.76 -24.82 -9.60
CA HIS A 160 -12.94 -24.26 -10.94
C HIS A 160 -13.19 -25.38 -11.96
N SER A 161 -14.24 -25.25 -12.78
CA SER A 161 -14.47 -26.17 -13.90
C SER A 161 -13.27 -26.17 -14.84
N LYS A 162 -12.90 -27.35 -15.39
CA LYS A 162 -11.79 -27.51 -16.36
C LYS A 162 -11.91 -26.51 -17.53
N LYS A 163 -13.13 -26.26 -18.02
CA LYS A 163 -13.41 -25.31 -19.09
C LYS A 163 -13.08 -23.86 -18.69
N GLN A 164 -13.35 -23.50 -17.43
CA GLN A 164 -13.09 -22.16 -16.89
C GLN A 164 -11.60 -21.95 -16.64
N ARG A 165 -10.88 -22.93 -16.06
CA ARG A 165 -9.42 -22.87 -15.89
C ARG A 165 -8.69 -22.69 -17.23
N THR A 166 -9.17 -23.36 -18.28
CA THR A 166 -8.57 -23.26 -19.62
C THR A 166 -8.86 -21.89 -20.24
N ALA A 167 -10.05 -21.33 -20.01
CA ALA A 167 -10.42 -19.98 -20.47
C ALA A 167 -9.64 -18.88 -19.75
N ASP A 168 -9.48 -18.99 -18.43
CA ASP A 168 -8.74 -18.04 -17.59
C ASP A 168 -7.24 -18.07 -17.94
N LYS A 169 -6.65 -19.26 -18.12
CA LYS A 169 -5.25 -19.44 -18.55
C LYS A 169 -4.96 -18.90 -19.96
N LEU A 170 -5.92 -19.03 -20.88
CA LEU A 170 -5.76 -18.59 -22.27
C LEU A 170 -6.28 -17.17 -22.52
N GLY A 171 -6.86 -16.50 -21.51
CA GLY A 171 -7.50 -15.19 -21.66
C GLY A 171 -8.69 -15.18 -22.64
N LEU A 172 -9.31 -16.33 -22.89
CA LEU A 172 -10.38 -16.48 -23.89
C LEU A 172 -11.67 -15.84 -23.33
N GLY A 173 -12.19 -14.82 -24.03
CA GLY A 173 -13.43 -14.11 -23.66
C GLY A 173 -13.23 -12.70 -23.05
N GLN A 174 -11.98 -12.22 -22.93
CA GLN A 174 -11.69 -10.88 -22.38
C GLN A 174 -11.99 -9.70 -23.32
N GLY A 175 -12.40 -9.95 -24.56
CA GLY A 175 -12.58 -8.92 -25.59
C GLY A 175 -13.68 -7.87 -25.35
N LYS A 176 -14.46 -7.97 -24.26
CA LYS A 176 -15.52 -7.02 -23.88
C LYS A 176 -15.52 -6.73 -22.37
N LYS A 177 -14.36 -6.51 -21.75
CA LYS A 177 -14.32 -6.11 -20.34
C LYS A 177 -14.69 -4.63 -20.21
N ALA A 178 -15.78 -4.35 -19.50
CA ALA A 178 -16.14 -2.99 -19.13
C ALA A 178 -15.19 -2.50 -18.03
N VAL A 179 -14.46 -1.43 -18.30
CA VAL A 179 -13.63 -0.75 -17.30
C VAL A 179 -14.56 -0.13 -16.25
N SER A 180 -14.28 -0.32 -14.96
CA SER A 180 -15.12 0.27 -13.90
C SER A 180 -15.15 1.79 -14.01
N TRP A 181 -16.30 2.39 -13.66
CA TRP A 181 -16.51 3.84 -13.65
C TRP A 181 -15.50 4.57 -12.77
N ILE A 182 -14.88 3.90 -11.79
CA ILE A 182 -13.81 4.52 -10.99
C ILE A 182 -12.63 4.92 -11.86
N TRP A 183 -12.39 4.28 -13.01
CA TRP A 183 -11.31 4.59 -13.94
C TRP A 183 -11.77 5.45 -15.12
N THR A 184 -13.07 5.63 -15.29
CA THR A 184 -13.64 6.45 -16.36
C THR A 184 -14.01 7.81 -15.80
N THR A 185 -13.58 8.90 -16.43
CA THR A 185 -14.07 10.22 -16.04
C THR A 185 -15.55 10.33 -16.41
N PRO A 186 -16.39 11.00 -15.59
CA PRO A 186 -17.81 11.21 -15.90
C PRO A 186 -18.03 11.81 -17.30
N ASP A 187 -17.09 12.65 -17.74
CA ASP A 187 -17.12 13.32 -19.05
C ASP A 187 -16.66 12.42 -20.21
N ALA A 188 -16.03 11.26 -19.96
CA ALA A 188 -15.59 10.37 -21.04
C ALA A 188 -16.69 9.41 -21.55
N ILE A 189 -17.84 9.30 -20.84
CA ILE A 189 -18.90 8.33 -21.16
C ILE A 189 -20.07 8.97 -21.95
N GLY A 190 -20.05 10.28 -22.22
CA GLY A 190 -21.05 10.91 -23.09
C GLY A 190 -20.52 12.16 -23.74
N ASP A 191 -20.62 12.25 -25.08
CA ASP A 191 -20.33 13.38 -26.00
C ASP A 191 -19.26 14.40 -25.54
N GLY A 192 -18.26 13.92 -24.79
CA GLY A 192 -17.37 14.71 -23.98
C GLY A 192 -16.17 15.14 -24.78
N THR A 193 -15.81 16.41 -24.62
CA THR A 193 -14.78 17.06 -25.41
C THR A 193 -13.43 16.38 -25.16
N ASP A 194 -12.89 15.78 -26.22
CA ASP A 194 -11.59 15.09 -26.36
C ASP A 194 -10.44 15.77 -25.58
N ALA A 195 -10.52 17.10 -25.39
CA ALA A 195 -9.58 17.92 -24.63
C ALA A 195 -9.30 17.45 -23.19
N VAL A 196 -10.31 17.04 -22.41
CA VAL A 196 -10.12 16.62 -21.00
C VAL A 196 -9.37 15.28 -20.95
N LEU A 197 -9.69 14.39 -21.87
CA LEU A 197 -9.00 13.10 -22.00
C LEU A 197 -7.54 13.29 -22.43
N HIS A 198 -7.30 14.13 -23.44
CA HIS A 198 -5.94 14.48 -23.87
C HIS A 198 -5.11 15.08 -22.74
N GLU A 199 -5.71 15.95 -21.92
CA GLU A 199 -5.00 16.55 -20.79
C GLU A 199 -4.64 15.50 -19.73
N ALA A 200 -5.56 14.61 -19.37
CA ALA A 200 -5.27 13.49 -18.46
C ALA A 200 -4.14 12.59 -19.00
N VAL A 201 -4.15 12.26 -20.29
CA VAL A 201 -3.09 11.46 -20.93
C VAL A 201 -1.75 12.20 -20.92
N ARG A 202 -1.72 13.51 -21.16
CA ARG A 202 -0.48 14.31 -21.09
C ARG A 202 0.10 14.34 -19.69
N ILE A 203 -0.74 14.50 -18.66
CA ILE A 203 -0.32 14.46 -17.26
C ILE A 203 0.31 13.09 -16.93
N GLU A 204 -0.35 11.99 -17.31
CA GLU A 204 0.18 10.65 -17.06
C GLU A 204 1.46 10.37 -17.85
N TRP A 205 1.56 10.84 -19.09
CA TRP A 205 2.80 10.78 -19.87
C TRP A 205 3.92 11.57 -19.19
N ALA A 206 3.65 12.79 -18.70
CA ALA A 206 4.63 13.61 -18.01
C ALA A 206 5.11 12.94 -16.72
N LYS A 207 4.20 12.36 -15.92
CA LYS A 207 4.54 11.55 -14.73
C LYS A 207 5.40 10.33 -15.10
N ALA A 208 5.02 9.59 -16.15
CA ALA A 208 5.76 8.42 -16.61
C ALA A 208 7.17 8.79 -17.10
N ARG A 209 7.28 9.88 -17.86
CA ARG A 209 8.56 10.44 -18.31
C ARG A 209 9.42 10.88 -17.12
N ALA A 210 8.85 11.57 -16.13
CA ALA A 210 9.57 11.97 -14.93
C ALA A 210 10.06 10.77 -14.11
N ARG A 211 9.27 9.69 -14.03
CA ARG A 211 9.70 8.41 -13.40
C ARG A 211 10.85 7.78 -14.18
N HIS A 212 10.76 7.74 -15.51
CA HIS A 212 11.82 7.19 -16.36
C HIS A 212 13.14 7.98 -16.25
N LEU A 213 13.06 9.32 -16.27
CA LEU A 213 14.24 10.17 -16.12
C LEU A 213 14.90 9.98 -14.76
N ARG A 214 14.11 9.99 -13.66
CA ARG A 214 14.62 9.69 -12.32
C ARG A 214 15.22 8.31 -12.23
N TRP A 215 14.56 7.28 -12.75
CA TRP A 215 15.12 5.92 -12.79
C TRP A 215 16.45 5.87 -13.54
N THR A 216 16.57 6.60 -14.65
CA THR A 216 17.83 6.69 -15.41
C THR A 216 18.93 7.34 -14.57
N GLU A 217 18.61 8.41 -13.85
CA GLU A 217 19.53 9.05 -12.90
C GLU A 217 19.92 8.10 -11.75
N GLU A 218 18.97 7.42 -11.12
CA GLU A 218 19.23 6.44 -10.05
C GLU A 218 20.16 5.31 -10.52
N VAL A 219 19.98 4.81 -11.75
CA VAL A 219 20.89 3.81 -12.33
C VAL A 219 22.30 4.38 -12.53
N GLN A 220 22.43 5.64 -12.91
CA GLN A 220 23.73 6.31 -13.04
C GLN A 220 24.38 6.52 -11.67
N LEU A 221 23.61 6.96 -10.66
CA LEU A 221 24.06 7.15 -9.28
C LEU A 221 24.54 5.83 -8.68
N LEU A 222 23.76 4.76 -8.81
CA LEU A 222 24.13 3.43 -8.32
C LEU A 222 25.45 2.94 -8.92
N LYS A 223 25.64 3.11 -10.24
CA LYS A 223 26.92 2.77 -10.89
C LYS A 223 28.09 3.57 -10.34
N GLU A 224 27.87 4.86 -10.09
CA GLU A 224 28.88 5.73 -9.53
C GLU A 224 29.17 5.41 -8.05
N GLU A 225 28.17 5.04 -7.27
CA GLU A 225 28.32 4.53 -5.90
C GLU A 225 29.14 3.24 -5.88
N MET A 226 28.82 2.26 -6.73
CA MET A 226 29.62 1.04 -6.89
C MET A 226 31.08 1.36 -7.22
N ARG A 227 31.33 2.33 -8.10
CA ARG A 227 32.69 2.79 -8.41
C ARG A 227 33.38 3.42 -7.20
N ARG A 228 32.69 4.32 -6.49
CA ARG A 228 33.21 5.04 -5.32
C ARG A 228 33.51 4.09 -4.16
N VAL A 229 32.62 3.15 -3.85
CA VAL A 229 32.84 2.17 -2.78
C VAL A 229 34.12 1.37 -3.04
N ARG A 230 34.30 0.82 -4.26
CA ARG A 230 35.57 0.15 -4.61
C ARG A 230 36.76 1.07 -4.42
N LYS A 231 36.69 2.31 -4.92
CA LYS A 231 37.80 3.27 -4.80
C LYS A 231 38.14 3.63 -3.35
N THR A 232 37.14 3.76 -2.49
CA THR A 232 37.33 4.00 -1.06
C THR A 232 37.97 2.80 -0.38
N LEU A 233 37.58 1.58 -0.73
CA LEU A 233 38.18 0.36 -0.17
C LEU A 233 39.65 0.24 -0.58
N GLU A 234 39.99 0.46 -1.86
CA GLU A 234 41.39 0.52 -2.32
C GLU A 234 42.21 1.53 -1.52
N TRP A 235 41.66 2.76 -1.38
CA TRP A 235 42.32 3.81 -0.60
C TRP A 235 42.50 3.42 0.87
N LYS A 236 41.50 2.77 1.49
CA LYS A 236 41.60 2.30 2.88
C LYS A 236 42.66 1.21 3.04
N VAL A 237 42.81 0.31 2.05
CA VAL A 237 43.88 -0.69 2.05
C VAL A 237 45.25 0.00 2.12
N ASP A 238 45.49 0.98 1.25
CA ASP A 238 46.75 1.73 1.23
C ASP A 238 46.96 2.52 2.53
N TRP A 239 45.90 3.14 3.05
CA TRP A 239 45.92 3.91 4.30
C TRP A 239 46.29 3.06 5.51
N TRP A 240 45.81 1.82 5.58
CA TRP A 240 46.19 0.86 6.62
C TRP A 240 47.60 0.30 6.42
N ASN A 241 48.00 0.01 5.18
CA ASN A 241 49.37 -0.45 4.90
C ASN A 241 50.43 0.57 5.35
N GLN A 242 50.18 1.86 5.14
CA GLN A 242 51.07 2.94 5.60
C GLN A 242 51.18 3.03 7.13
N ARG A 243 50.25 2.45 7.89
CA ARG A 243 50.21 2.50 9.36
C ARG A 243 50.88 1.31 10.04
N GLN A 244 51.37 0.34 9.28
CA GLN A 244 52.00 -0.87 9.82
C GLN A 244 53.29 -0.59 10.60
N GLU A 245 53.97 0.53 10.34
CA GLU A 245 55.19 0.92 11.04
C GLU A 245 54.92 1.50 12.44
N GLY A 246 53.67 1.84 12.74
CA GLY A 246 53.28 2.53 13.97
C GLY A 246 53.77 3.97 14.02
N TRP A 247 54.03 4.46 15.23
CA TRP A 247 54.54 5.81 15.48
C TRP A 247 55.79 5.77 16.38
N PRO A 248 56.61 6.84 16.38
CA PRO A 248 57.79 6.92 17.24
C PRO A 248 57.41 6.79 18.72
N GLY A 249 58.23 6.04 19.48
CA GLY A 249 58.05 5.86 20.94
C GLY A 249 57.34 4.58 21.37
N LEU A 250 56.93 3.72 20.43
CA LEU A 250 56.35 2.41 20.71
C LEU A 250 57.43 1.37 21.07
N ASP A 251 57.16 0.59 22.11
CA ASP A 251 57.88 -0.63 22.46
C ASP A 251 57.65 -1.72 21.38
N GLU A 252 58.59 -2.67 21.31
CA GLU A 252 58.59 -3.68 20.25
C GLU A 252 57.33 -4.56 20.24
N PRO A 253 56.81 -5.06 21.38
CA PRO A 253 55.57 -5.84 21.41
C PRO A 253 54.36 -5.06 20.90
N THR A 254 54.21 -3.79 21.30
CA THR A 254 53.09 -2.96 20.83
C THR A 254 53.22 -2.62 19.35
N ARG A 255 54.45 -2.39 18.85
CA ARG A 255 54.69 -2.20 17.41
C ARG A 255 54.30 -3.43 16.59
N GLU A 256 54.60 -4.63 17.09
CA GLU A 256 54.15 -5.88 16.48
C GLU A 256 52.62 -5.99 16.47
N GLY A 257 51.96 -5.64 17.58
CA GLY A 257 50.50 -5.59 17.67
C GLY A 257 49.87 -4.61 16.66
N VAL A 258 50.40 -3.39 16.57
CA VAL A 258 49.95 -2.37 15.59
C VAL A 258 50.12 -2.88 14.16
N ARG A 259 51.25 -3.51 13.86
CA ARG A 259 51.50 -4.10 12.53
C ARG A 259 50.48 -5.20 12.22
N ALA A 260 50.24 -6.10 13.16
CA ALA A 260 49.29 -7.19 12.99
C ALA A 260 47.86 -6.67 12.77
N TYR A 261 47.43 -5.69 13.58
CA TYR A 261 46.12 -5.07 13.46
C TYR A 261 45.94 -4.33 12.13
N ALA A 262 46.90 -3.46 11.77
CA ALA A 262 46.86 -2.72 10.51
C ALA A 262 46.86 -3.68 9.29
N SER A 263 47.60 -4.78 9.37
CA SER A 263 47.60 -5.82 8.33
C SER A 263 46.25 -6.54 8.24
N ARG A 264 45.61 -6.86 9.36
CA ARG A 264 44.27 -7.44 9.40
C ARG A 264 43.23 -6.50 8.80
N GLN A 265 43.26 -5.22 9.18
CA GLN A 265 42.33 -4.22 8.64
C GLN A 265 42.53 -4.02 7.13
N ALA A 266 43.78 -3.94 6.65
CA ALA A 266 44.07 -3.89 5.22
C ALA A 266 43.56 -5.15 4.48
N HIS A 267 43.67 -6.33 5.09
CA HIS A 267 43.13 -7.57 4.54
C HIS A 267 41.59 -7.53 4.41
N ILE A 268 40.87 -7.13 5.47
CA ILE A 268 39.40 -7.01 5.47
C ILE A 268 38.92 -6.09 4.34
N GLN A 269 39.52 -4.91 4.23
CA GLN A 269 39.14 -3.93 3.19
C GLN A 269 39.41 -4.47 1.78
N ARG A 270 40.51 -5.21 1.58
CA ARG A 270 40.83 -5.88 0.32
C ARG A 270 39.83 -6.99 -0.01
N SER A 271 39.46 -7.82 0.96
CA SER A 271 38.47 -8.89 0.78
C SER A 271 37.08 -8.32 0.42
N LEU A 272 36.66 -7.22 1.05
CA LEU A 272 35.42 -6.52 0.68
C LEU A 272 35.50 -5.98 -0.75
N HIS A 273 36.63 -5.39 -1.14
CA HIS A 273 36.85 -4.89 -2.50
C HIS A 273 36.70 -6.02 -3.53
N GLU A 274 37.37 -7.15 -3.32
CA GLU A 274 37.30 -8.31 -4.20
C GLU A 274 35.87 -8.87 -4.29
N ARG A 275 35.17 -8.98 -3.16
CA ARG A 275 33.80 -9.46 -3.13
C ARG A 275 32.86 -8.54 -3.88
N PHE A 276 32.89 -7.24 -3.62
CA PHE A 276 32.03 -6.28 -4.32
C PHE A 276 32.35 -6.22 -5.81
N THR A 277 33.62 -6.35 -6.19
CA THR A 277 34.02 -6.47 -7.59
C THR A 277 33.35 -7.69 -8.24
N ARG A 278 33.44 -8.87 -7.63
CA ARG A 278 32.74 -10.08 -8.13
C ARG A 278 31.23 -9.89 -8.20
N LEU A 279 30.62 -9.29 -7.16
CA LEU A 279 29.18 -9.07 -7.09
C LEU A 279 28.70 -8.15 -8.23
N TRP A 280 29.43 -7.07 -8.50
CA TRP A 280 29.02 -6.04 -9.46
C TRP A 280 29.46 -6.31 -10.90
N GLU A 281 30.47 -7.15 -11.12
CA GLU A 281 30.89 -7.57 -12.46
C GLU A 281 30.15 -8.82 -12.96
N ASN A 282 29.53 -9.59 -12.05
CA ASN A 282 28.62 -10.64 -12.45
C ASN A 282 27.40 -10.01 -13.15
N PRO A 283 27.13 -10.34 -14.43
CA PRO A 283 25.92 -9.88 -15.09
C PRO A 283 24.74 -10.35 -14.24
N LEU A 284 23.78 -9.45 -13.99
CA LEU A 284 22.50 -9.80 -13.37
C LEU A 284 21.86 -10.88 -14.25
N VAL A 285 22.05 -12.15 -13.89
CA VAL A 285 21.36 -13.26 -14.53
C VAL A 285 19.88 -12.97 -14.31
N PRO A 286 19.08 -12.81 -15.37
CA PRO A 286 17.65 -12.65 -15.20
C PRO A 286 17.16 -13.78 -14.30
N LEU A 287 16.34 -13.47 -13.29
CA LEU A 287 15.63 -14.44 -12.46
C LEU A 287 14.57 -15.20 -13.30
N ALA A 288 14.95 -15.69 -14.48
CA ALA A 288 14.23 -16.72 -15.18
C ALA A 288 14.68 -18.04 -14.55
N SER A 289 13.82 -18.61 -13.72
CA SER A 289 13.84 -20.01 -13.28
C SER A 289 15.18 -20.51 -12.75
N LYS A 290 15.51 -20.13 -11.51
CA LYS A 290 16.35 -20.96 -10.63
C LYS A 290 15.52 -21.49 -9.45
N GLU A 291 14.24 -21.73 -9.66
CA GLU A 291 13.45 -22.61 -8.80
C GLU A 291 13.64 -24.05 -9.30
N GLU A 292 14.81 -24.64 -9.03
CA GLU A 292 15.00 -26.11 -9.11
C GLU A 292 16.27 -26.62 -8.42
N SER A 293 17.08 -25.76 -7.79
CA SER A 293 18.11 -26.20 -6.83
C SER A 293 17.63 -25.93 -5.42
N ASN A 294 17.22 -26.99 -4.72
CA ASN A 294 16.73 -27.00 -3.35
C ASN A 294 17.85 -26.74 -2.32
N GLU A 295 18.57 -25.63 -2.48
CA GLU A 295 19.53 -25.11 -1.51
C GLU A 295 19.21 -23.63 -1.33
N GLY A 296 18.39 -23.31 -0.33
CA GLY A 296 18.13 -21.93 0.04
C GLY A 296 19.46 -21.26 0.43
N PRO A 297 19.73 -20.02 -0.02
CA PRO A 297 20.85 -19.29 0.52
C PRO A 297 20.54 -19.05 2.00
N GLY A 298 21.24 -19.79 2.85
CA GLY A 298 21.10 -19.65 4.30
C GLY A 298 21.25 -18.18 4.68
N SER A 299 20.33 -17.72 5.51
CA SER A 299 20.45 -16.51 6.31
C SER A 299 21.65 -16.65 7.27
N CYS A 300 22.85 -16.68 6.72
CA CYS A 300 24.09 -16.52 7.46
C CYS A 300 24.36 -15.02 7.44
N VAL A 301 24.15 -14.35 8.58
CA VAL A 301 24.72 -13.02 8.80
C VAL A 301 26.22 -13.19 8.57
N ASP A 302 26.76 -12.38 7.68
CA ASP A 302 28.12 -12.57 7.18
C ASP A 302 29.11 -12.30 8.32
N PRO A 303 29.99 -13.25 8.69
CA PRO A 303 30.96 -13.07 9.76
C PRO A 303 31.87 -11.83 9.55
N LEU A 304 32.00 -11.37 8.31
CA LEU A 304 32.80 -10.21 7.92
C LEU A 304 32.07 -8.87 8.16
N LEU A 305 30.73 -8.89 8.18
CA LEU A 305 29.91 -7.75 8.64
C LEU A 305 29.78 -7.75 10.16
N GLU A 306 29.69 -8.93 10.78
CA GLU A 306 29.62 -9.08 12.24
C GLU A 306 30.89 -8.53 12.92
N ALA A 307 32.07 -8.81 12.34
CA ALA A 307 33.34 -8.25 12.80
C ALA A 307 33.47 -6.72 12.69
N LEU A 308 32.60 -6.03 11.93
CA LEU A 308 32.53 -4.57 11.88
C LEU A 308 31.56 -4.01 12.93
N VAL A 309 30.51 -4.75 13.28
CA VAL A 309 29.49 -4.32 14.24
C VAL A 309 29.98 -4.50 15.68
N GLU A 310 30.83 -5.49 15.95
CA GLU A 310 31.44 -5.70 17.27
C GLU A 310 32.51 -4.64 17.64
N GLU A 311 32.98 -3.82 16.69
CA GLU A 311 34.10 -2.87 16.91
C GLU A 311 33.65 -1.39 17.06
N ASP A 312 32.36 -1.08 16.88
CA ASP A 312 31.81 0.29 17.02
C ASP A 312 31.10 0.55 18.38
N GLU A 313 31.07 -0.42 19.31
CA GLU A 313 30.44 -0.29 20.64
C GLU A 313 31.39 -0.04 21.83
N GLU A 314 32.68 0.24 21.64
CA GLU A 314 33.60 0.63 22.74
C GLU A 314 34.42 1.90 22.48
#